data_AF-A0A2I8A0R8-F1
#
_entry.id   AF-A0A2I8A0R8-F1
#
_cell.length_a   1.000
_cell.length_b   1.000
_cell.length_c   1.000
_cell.angle_alpha   90.00
_cell.angle_beta   90.00
_cell.angle_gamma   90.00
#
_symmetry.space_group_name_H-M   'P 1'
#
loop_
_entity.id
_entity.type
_entity.pdbx_description
1 polymer ?
#
loop_
_entity_poly.entity_id
_entity_poly.type
_entity_poly.pdbx_seq_one_letter_code
_entity_poly.pdbx_strand_id
1 'polypeptide(L)'
;MAYTITGQCISCKLCLSVCPTDAIKVGEDGKRWIDPELCTNCVGSIHTVPQCKAGCPTCDGCVKVPSDYWESWFAKYNRVIAKLTKKQDYWERWFNCYSQKYSEQLQKHQGEILGV
;
A
#
# COMPACT_ATOMS: atom_id res chain seq x y z
N MET A 1 3.17 -10.86 -18.52
CA MET A 1 2.36 -10.18 -17.48
C MET A 1 2.45 -8.69 -17.71
N ALA A 2 1.33 -8.02 -17.92
CA ALA A 2 1.33 -6.61 -18.30
C ALA A 2 0.98 -5.70 -17.12
N TYR A 3 1.27 -4.42 -17.27
CA TYR A 3 0.70 -3.37 -16.43
C TYR A 3 -0.65 -2.92 -17.00
N THR A 4 -1.50 -2.31 -16.19
CA THR A 4 -2.75 -1.68 -16.64
C THR A 4 -2.88 -0.26 -16.10
N ILE A 5 -3.63 0.58 -16.82
CA ILE A 5 -3.92 1.95 -16.42
C ILE A 5 -5.25 1.97 -15.65
N THR A 6 -5.26 2.62 -14.49
CA THR A 6 -6.46 2.71 -13.64
C THR A 6 -7.17 4.05 -13.82
N GLY A 7 -8.36 4.19 -13.21
CA GLY A 7 -9.08 5.47 -13.12
C GLY A 7 -8.35 6.57 -12.35
N GLN A 8 -7.21 6.27 -11.69
CA GLN A 8 -6.36 7.28 -11.04
C GLN A 8 -5.36 7.94 -12.02
N CYS A 9 -5.46 7.64 -13.32
CA CYS A 9 -4.66 8.30 -14.34
C CYS A 9 -5.10 9.75 -14.57
N ILE A 10 -4.20 10.71 -14.34
CA ILE A 10 -4.45 12.15 -14.51
C ILE A 10 -3.99 12.70 -15.86
N SER A 11 -3.78 11.86 -16.86
CA SER A 11 -3.41 12.33 -18.20
C SER A 11 -2.08 13.09 -18.33
N CYS A 12 -1.12 12.91 -17.41
CA CYS A 12 0.13 13.68 -17.40
C CYS A 12 1.11 13.40 -18.57
N LYS A 13 0.82 12.39 -19.40
CA LYS A 13 1.61 11.98 -20.60
C LYS A 13 3.03 11.45 -20.34
N LEU A 14 3.56 11.51 -19.11
CA LEU A 14 4.90 11.04 -18.80
C LEU A 14 5.16 9.57 -19.19
N CYS A 15 4.16 8.70 -18.99
CA CYS A 15 4.33 7.28 -19.29
C CYS A 15 4.50 6.99 -20.79
N LEU A 16 3.97 7.84 -21.68
CA LEU A 16 4.07 7.67 -23.13
C LEU A 16 5.52 7.83 -23.62
N SER A 17 6.27 8.80 -23.07
CA SER A 17 7.64 9.08 -23.53
C SER A 17 8.68 8.11 -22.99
N VAL A 18 8.36 7.33 -21.95
CA VAL A 18 9.31 6.45 -21.26
C VAL A 18 9.07 4.96 -21.57
N CYS A 19 8.03 4.63 -22.33
CA CYS A 19 7.73 3.23 -22.68
C CYS A 19 8.63 2.77 -23.83
N PRO A 20 9.51 1.77 -23.63
CA PRO A 20 10.47 1.36 -24.66
C PRO A 20 9.85 0.62 -25.85
N THR A 21 8.61 0.14 -25.71
CA THR A 21 7.91 -0.68 -26.72
C THR A 21 6.64 0.00 -27.25
N ASP A 22 6.42 1.28 -26.89
CA ASP A 22 5.20 2.01 -27.24
C ASP A 22 3.89 1.27 -26.88
N ALA A 23 3.91 0.47 -25.82
CA ALA A 23 2.77 -0.32 -25.36
C ALA A 23 1.62 0.54 -24.81
N ILE A 24 1.86 1.80 -24.48
CA ILE A 24 0.83 2.71 -23.93
C ILE A 24 0.13 3.43 -25.08
N LYS A 25 -1.17 3.19 -25.22
CA LYS A 25 -2.02 3.81 -26.25
C LYS A 25 -3.05 4.74 -25.63
N VAL A 26 -3.53 5.70 -26.42
CA VAL A 26 -4.59 6.63 -26.04
C VAL A 26 -5.84 6.23 -26.81
N GLY A 27 -6.93 5.94 -26.10
CA GLY A 27 -8.24 5.64 -26.68
C GLY A 27 -8.98 6.92 -27.09
N GLU A 28 -10.09 6.74 -27.81
CA GLU A 28 -10.95 7.82 -28.28
C GLU A 28 -11.58 8.61 -27.11
N ASP A 29 -11.78 7.97 -25.96
CA ASP A 29 -12.28 8.60 -24.72
C ASP A 29 -11.20 9.40 -23.98
N GLY A 30 -10.00 9.52 -24.56
CA GLY A 30 -8.84 10.20 -23.96
C GLY A 30 -8.20 9.43 -22.80
N LYS A 31 -8.71 8.24 -22.44
CA LYS A 31 -8.06 7.37 -21.45
C LYS A 31 -6.90 6.63 -22.08
N ARG A 32 -5.90 6.31 -21.26
CA ARG A 32 -4.81 5.44 -21.70
C ARG A 32 -5.09 4.01 -21.32
N TRP A 33 -4.59 3.11 -22.13
CA TRP A 33 -4.55 1.68 -21.87
C TRP A 33 -3.18 1.14 -22.27
N ILE A 34 -2.83 -0.01 -21.73
CA ILE A 34 -1.57 -0.70 -22.04
C ILE A 34 -1.91 -1.93 -22.88
N ASP A 35 -1.28 -2.03 -24.04
CA ASP A 35 -1.31 -3.22 -24.86
C ASP A 35 -0.49 -4.34 -24.19
N PRO A 36 -1.13 -5.44 -23.77
CA PRO A 36 -0.44 -6.52 -23.08
C PRO A 36 0.54 -7.28 -23.96
N GLU A 37 0.33 -7.29 -25.28
CA GLU A 37 1.20 -7.99 -26.25
C GLU A 37 2.52 -7.23 -26.45
N LEU A 38 2.49 -5.91 -26.32
CA LEU A 38 3.67 -5.05 -26.42
C LEU A 38 4.37 -4.82 -25.08
N CYS A 39 3.70 -5.10 -23.95
CA CYS A 39 4.22 -4.81 -22.62
C CYS A 39 5.23 -5.85 -22.15
N THR A 40 6.52 -5.53 -22.21
CA THR A 40 7.61 -6.42 -21.75
C THR A 40 7.98 -6.25 -20.27
N ASN A 41 7.23 -5.46 -19.50
CA ASN A 41 7.65 -4.96 -18.17
C ASN A 41 9.00 -4.23 -18.19
N CYS A 42 9.37 -3.61 -19.32
CA CYS A 42 10.70 -3.05 -19.55
C CYS A 42 11.85 -4.08 -19.50
N VAL A 43 11.56 -5.39 -19.47
CA VAL A 43 12.58 -6.44 -19.59
C VAL A 43 13.22 -6.38 -20.98
N GLY A 44 14.55 -6.45 -21.04
CA GLY A 44 15.31 -6.32 -22.28
C GLY A 44 15.45 -4.88 -22.81
N SER A 45 14.99 -3.88 -22.05
CA SER A 45 15.25 -2.46 -22.33
C SER A 45 16.45 -1.93 -21.54
N ILE A 46 16.85 -0.67 -21.79
CA ILE A 46 17.87 0.02 -20.99
C ILE A 46 17.48 0.19 -19.51
N HIS A 47 16.19 0.01 -19.19
CA HIS A 47 15.67 0.18 -17.85
C HIS A 47 15.41 -1.17 -17.18
N THR A 48 15.93 -1.36 -15.96
CA THR A 48 15.70 -2.57 -15.14
C THR A 48 14.37 -2.57 -14.39
N VAL A 49 13.68 -1.43 -14.36
CA VAL A 49 12.39 -1.25 -13.67
C VAL A 49 11.32 -0.68 -14.62
N PRO A 50 10.04 -1.04 -14.45
CA PRO A 50 8.93 -0.52 -15.25
C PRO A 50 8.76 1.00 -15.12
N GLN A 51 9.17 1.73 -16.15
CA GLN A 51 9.22 3.20 -16.14
C GLN A 51 7.83 3.85 -15.98
N CYS A 52 6.80 3.26 -16.59
CA CYS A 52 5.44 3.76 -16.51
C CYS A 52 4.86 3.74 -15.08
N LYS A 53 5.34 2.80 -14.23
CA LYS A 53 5.00 2.74 -12.80
C LYS A 53 5.89 3.68 -11.99
N ALA A 54 7.20 3.62 -12.23
CA ALA A 54 8.19 4.39 -11.47
C ALA A 54 7.99 5.91 -11.59
N GLY A 55 7.62 6.40 -12.78
CA GLY A 55 7.35 7.82 -13.01
C GLY A 55 5.92 8.26 -12.67
N CYS A 56 5.01 7.36 -12.29
CA CYS A 56 3.60 7.70 -12.16
C CYS A 56 3.37 8.68 -10.97
N PRO A 57 2.92 9.93 -11.22
CA PRO A 57 2.79 10.93 -10.16
C PRO A 57 1.67 10.61 -9.15
N THR A 58 0.66 9.85 -9.57
CA THR A 58 -0.44 9.41 -8.69
C THR A 58 -0.14 8.12 -7.95
N CYS A 59 1.02 7.50 -8.20
CA CYS A 59 1.44 6.17 -7.73
C CYS A 59 0.55 5.01 -8.18
N ASP A 60 -0.76 5.20 -8.34
CA ASP A 60 -1.77 4.16 -8.62
C ASP A 60 -2.38 4.29 -10.03
N GLY A 61 -1.95 5.28 -10.83
CA GLY A 61 -2.41 5.45 -12.21
C GLY A 61 -1.96 4.35 -13.17
N CYS A 62 -0.83 3.70 -12.89
CA CYS A 62 -0.36 2.49 -13.56
C CYS A 62 -0.13 1.41 -12.48
N VAL A 63 -0.69 0.22 -12.67
CA VAL A 63 -0.59 -0.88 -11.70
C VAL A 63 -0.23 -2.18 -12.39
N LYS A 64 0.59 -3.00 -11.74
CA LYS A 64 0.92 -4.32 -12.24
C LYS A 64 -0.35 -5.17 -12.20
N VAL A 65 -0.71 -5.80 -13.32
CA VAL A 65 -1.81 -6.77 -13.31
C VAL A 65 -1.31 -7.99 -12.52
N PRO A 66 -2.02 -8.41 -11.46
CA PRO A 66 -1.67 -9.62 -10.73
C PRO A 66 -1.71 -10.83 -11.65
N SER A 67 -0.71 -11.72 -11.55
CA SER A 67 -0.69 -13.03 -12.21
C SER A 67 -1.91 -13.88 -11.88
N ASP A 68 -2.36 -13.74 -10.64
CA ASP A 68 -3.20 -14.65 -9.91
C ASP A 68 -4.14 -13.79 -9.06
N TYR A 69 -5.41 -14.13 -9.11
CA TYR A 69 -6.46 -13.52 -8.29
C TYR A 69 -6.07 -13.53 -6.81
N TRP A 70 -5.48 -14.64 -6.33
CA TRP A 70 -5.11 -14.81 -4.92
C TRP A 70 -4.05 -13.82 -4.46
N GLU A 71 -3.00 -13.59 -5.25
CA GLU A 71 -1.96 -12.60 -4.96
C GLU A 71 -2.54 -11.18 -4.80
N SER A 72 -3.46 -10.80 -5.69
CA SER A 72 -4.16 -9.51 -5.60
C SER A 72 -5.03 -9.39 -4.34
N TRP A 73 -5.78 -10.45 -4.06
CA TRP A 73 -6.66 -10.52 -2.91
C TRP A 73 -5.87 -10.41 -1.61
N PHE A 74 -4.79 -11.17 -1.46
CA PHE A 74 -3.91 -11.12 -0.29
C PHE A 74 -3.27 -9.74 -0.11
N ALA A 75 -2.79 -9.11 -1.18
CA ALA A 75 -2.22 -7.76 -1.11
C ALA A 75 -3.25 -6.72 -0.62
N LYS A 76 -4.49 -6.80 -1.11
CA LYS A 76 -5.59 -5.92 -0.67
C LYS A 76 -5.99 -6.22 0.78
N TYR A 77 -6.16 -7.50 1.13
CA TYR A 77 -6.47 -7.95 2.49
C TYR A 77 -5.43 -7.44 3.49
N ASN A 78 -4.14 -7.70 3.24
CA ASN A 78 -3.05 -7.28 4.12
C ASN A 78 -2.99 -5.76 4.30
N ARG A 79 -3.22 -4.97 3.23
CA ARG A 79 -3.29 -3.51 3.30
C ARG A 79 -4.44 -3.03 4.19
N VAL A 80 -5.60 -3.68 4.13
CA VAL A 80 -6.78 -3.32 4.94
C VAL A 80 -6.57 -3.77 6.39
N ILE A 81 -6.10 -5.00 6.62
CA ILE A 81 -5.81 -5.52 7.95
C ILE A 81 -4.77 -4.65 8.65
N ALA A 82 -3.66 -4.26 8.01
CA ALA A 82 -2.66 -3.38 8.60
C ALA A 82 -3.22 -2.01 9.05
N LYS A 83 -4.25 -1.49 8.37
CA LYS A 83 -4.97 -0.27 8.79
C LYS A 83 -5.87 -0.51 10.00
N LEU A 84 -6.46 -1.70 10.09
CA LEU A 84 -7.36 -2.08 11.18
C LEU A 84 -6.60 -2.49 12.45
N THR A 85 -5.48 -3.21 12.32
CA THR A 85 -4.65 -3.64 13.46
C THR A 85 -3.88 -2.50 14.11
N LYS A 86 -3.70 -1.35 13.44
CA LYS A 86 -3.25 -0.11 14.08
C LYS A 86 -4.19 0.44 15.18
N LYS A 87 -5.35 -0.18 15.44
CA LYS A 87 -6.21 0.14 16.60
C LYS A 87 -5.91 -0.70 17.86
N GLN A 88 -5.03 -1.70 17.81
CA GLN A 88 -4.79 -2.63 18.93
C GLN A 88 -4.07 -2.02 20.15
N ASP A 89 -3.64 -0.76 20.10
CA ASP A 89 -2.93 -0.11 21.22
C ASP A 89 -3.82 0.44 22.35
N TYR A 90 -5.15 0.54 22.18
CA TYR A 90 -5.99 1.22 23.18
C TYR A 90 -6.14 0.40 24.48
N TRP A 91 -6.58 -0.86 24.37
CA TRP A 91 -6.91 -1.69 25.53
C TRP A 91 -5.66 -2.11 26.31
N GLU A 92 -4.56 -2.42 25.62
CA GLU A 92 -3.29 -2.74 26.27
C GLU A 92 -2.72 -1.52 27.02
N ARG A 93 -2.70 -0.34 26.39
CA ARG A 93 -2.29 0.91 27.07
C ARG A 93 -3.18 1.23 28.26
N TRP A 94 -4.50 1.09 28.11
CA TRP A 94 -5.45 1.34 29.19
C TRP A 94 -5.22 0.36 30.35
N PHE A 95 -5.11 -0.94 30.09
CA PHE A 95 -4.92 -1.97 31.10
C PHE A 95 -3.58 -1.81 31.83
N ASN A 96 -2.50 -1.53 31.10
CA ASN A 96 -1.18 -1.25 31.68
C ASN A 96 -1.22 -0.02 32.60
N CYS A 97 -1.87 1.07 32.18
CA CYS A 97 -2.02 2.27 33.00
C CYS A 97 -2.87 2.02 34.26
N TYR A 98 -4.02 1.34 34.09
CA TYR A 98 -4.93 1.02 35.19
C TYR A 98 -4.26 0.10 36.22
N SER A 99 -3.65 -1.00 35.78
CA SER A 99 -2.99 -1.97 36.66
C SER A 99 -1.83 -1.36 37.44
N GLN A 100 -1.05 -0.48 36.83
CA GLN A 100 0.02 0.26 37.51
C GLN A 100 -0.55 1.16 38.61
N LYS A 101 -1.57 1.96 38.31
CA LYS A 101 -2.22 2.85 39.29
C LYS A 101 -2.87 2.08 40.43
N TYR A 102 -3.49 0.95 40.14
CA TYR A 102 -4.09 0.07 41.15
C TYR A 102 -3.01 -0.54 42.07
N SER A 103 -1.88 -0.97 41.51
CA SER A 103 -0.74 -1.50 42.28
C SER A 103 -0.14 -0.45 43.21
N GLU A 104 0.01 0.80 42.74
CA GLU A 104 0.46 1.94 43.57
C GLU A 104 -0.48 2.18 44.76
N GLN A 105 -1.80 2.09 44.55
CA GLN A 105 -2.79 2.27 45.61
C GLN A 105 -2.76 1.13 46.64
N LEU A 106 -2.61 -0.12 46.17
CA LEU A 106 -2.47 -1.28 47.06
C LEU A 106 -1.22 -1.19 47.94
N GLN A 107 -0.09 -0.75 47.37
CA GLN A 107 1.15 -0.55 48.13
C GLN A 107 1.02 0.55 49.20
N LYS A 108 0.33 1.65 48.88
CA LYS A 108 0.05 2.72 49.84
C LYS A 108 -0.81 2.23 51.00
N HIS A 109 -1.91 1.52 50.71
CA HIS A 109 -2.75 0.95 51.75
C HIS A 109 -2.04 -0.14 52.57
N GLN A 110 -1.16 -0.95 51.97
CA GLN A 110 -0.34 -1.90 52.73
C GLN A 110 0.67 -1.19 53.65
N GLY A 111 1.24 -0.06 53.23
CA GLY A 111 2.10 0.78 54.07
C GLY A 111 1.35 1.38 55.27
N GLU A 112 0.14 1.89 55.05
CA GLU A 112 -0.74 2.41 56.10
C GLU A 112 -1.16 1.35 57.13
N ILE A 113 -1.36 0.10 56.71
CA ILE A 113 -1.75 -1.02 57.58
C ILE A 113 -0.56 -1.54 58.41
N LEU A 114 0.68 -1.45 57.92
CA LEU A 114 1.88 -1.98 58.58
C LEU A 114 2.63 -0.96 59.46
N GLY A 115 2.15 0.28 59.57
CA GLY A 115 2.63 1.24 60.58
C GLY A 115 4.09 1.66 60.41
N VAL A 116 4.44 2.17 59.22
CA VAL A 116 5.54 3.12 59.02
C VAL A 116 4.95 4.47 58.64
#